data_AF-A0A4Y6KMM2-F1
#
_entry.id   AF-A0A4Y6KMM2-F1
#
_cell.length_a   1.000
_cell.length_b   1.000
_cell.length_c   1.000
_cell.angle_alpha   90.00
_cell.angle_beta   90.00
_cell.angle_gamma   90.00
#
_symmetry.space_group_name_H-M   'P 1'
#
loop_
_entity.id
_entity.type
_entity.pdbx_description
1 polymer ?
#
loop_
_entity_poly.entity_id
_entity_poly.type
_entity_poly.pdbx_seq_one_letter_code
_entity_poly.pdbx_strand_id
1 'polypeptide(L)'
;MKHNALAILLTVALAGLLGAGLWWDAQRKPVAVLPAPTAAAPTGGTAVPQAVPRPVPGANALVRCEHAGKVTYQAAPCPSGARQGELAGGTFSIVNPPKVVLPPPAPATATAREGGTVGLIARNPSPGELNAGRCELLERDIDRIDEAARRGGSSQYQEWLREQRRRVKDEMWRLKCGF
;
A
#
# COMPACT_ATOMS: atom_id res chain seq x y z
N MET A 1 -0.37 -54.83 32.22
CA MET A 1 -0.11 -53.71 33.16
C MET A 1 0.80 -52.59 32.60
N LYS A 2 1.77 -52.88 31.71
CA LYS A 2 2.69 -51.86 31.15
C LYS A 2 2.03 -50.79 30.26
N HIS A 3 0.96 -51.14 29.54
CA HIS A 3 0.25 -50.19 28.65
C HIS A 3 -0.49 -49.08 29.41
N ASN A 4 -0.99 -49.36 30.61
CA ASN A 4 -1.70 -48.37 31.42
C ASN A 4 -0.72 -47.34 32.02
N ALA A 5 0.49 -47.76 32.37
CA ALA A 5 1.55 -46.87 32.85
C ALA A 5 2.01 -45.88 31.75
N LEU A 6 2.12 -46.35 30.51
CA LEU A 6 2.46 -45.49 29.36
C LEU A 6 1.37 -44.45 29.07
N ALA A 7 0.09 -44.85 29.12
CA ALA A 7 -1.02 -43.92 28.91
C ALA A 7 -1.06 -42.82 29.98
N ILE A 8 -0.85 -43.18 31.25
CA ILE A 8 -0.82 -42.21 32.36
C ILE A 8 0.35 -41.24 32.19
N LEU A 9 1.56 -41.73 31.91
CA LEU A 9 2.73 -40.87 31.71
C LEU A 9 2.54 -39.87 30.55
N LEU A 10 1.91 -40.32 29.46
CA LEU A 10 1.70 -39.49 28.27
C LEU A 10 0.67 -38.39 28.54
N THR A 11 -0.39 -38.67 29.31
CA THR A 11 -1.36 -37.66 29.72
C THR A 11 -0.78 -36.61 30.66
N VAL A 12 0.06 -37.02 31.62
CA VAL A 12 0.75 -36.10 32.54
C VAL A 12 1.73 -35.20 31.79
N ALA A 13 2.46 -35.76 30.81
CA ALA A 13 3.39 -34.98 29.98
C ALA A 13 2.66 -33.93 29.12
N LEU A 14 1.55 -34.29 28.49
CA LEU A 14 0.72 -33.35 27.71
C LEU A 14 0.13 -32.24 28.58
N ALA A 15 -0.38 -32.57 29.76
CA ALA A 15 -0.90 -31.57 30.70
C ALA A 15 0.19 -30.59 31.16
N GLY A 16 1.40 -31.09 31.44
CA GLY A 16 2.55 -30.26 31.79
C GLY A 16 2.98 -29.29 30.69
N LEU A 17 3.02 -29.76 29.43
CA LEU A 17 3.40 -28.91 28.29
C LEU A 17 2.37 -27.80 28.03
N LEU A 18 1.07 -28.11 28.13
CA LEU A 18 0.00 -27.12 27.98
C LEU A 18 0.04 -26.08 29.10
N GLY A 19 0.26 -26.51 30.35
CA GLY A 19 0.40 -25.60 31.50
C GLY A 19 1.60 -24.65 31.35
N ALA A 20 2.75 -25.16 30.91
CA ALA A 20 3.95 -24.36 30.69
C ALA A 20 3.77 -23.33 29.57
N GLY A 21 3.09 -23.69 28.47
CA GLY A 21 2.80 -22.77 27.36
C GLY A 21 1.90 -21.62 27.78
N LEU A 22 0.84 -21.90 28.53
CA LEU A 22 -0.09 -20.87 29.04
C LEU A 22 0.58 -19.93 30.05
N TRP A 23 1.44 -20.47 30.93
CA TRP A 23 2.19 -19.67 31.89
C TRP A 23 3.20 -18.74 31.21
N TRP A 24 3.87 -19.23 30.17
CA TRP A 24 4.82 -18.43 29.40
C TRP A 24 4.16 -17.25 28.67
N ASP A 25 2.96 -17.45 28.14
CA ASP A 25 2.21 -16.39 27.46
C ASP A 25 1.72 -15.32 28.45
N ALA A 26 1.28 -15.74 29.65
CA ALA A 26 0.89 -14.83 30.73
C ALA A 26 2.05 -13.94 31.25
N GLN A 27 3.30 -14.37 31.09
CA GLN A 27 4.50 -13.60 31.49
C GLN A 27 4.84 -12.47 30.52
N ARG A 28 4.28 -12.44 29.31
CA ARG A 28 4.56 -11.38 28.33
C ARG A 28 3.74 -10.13 28.65
N LYS A 29 4.36 -9.17 29.34
CA LYS A 29 3.77 -7.84 29.57
C LYS A 29 3.58 -7.10 28.24
N PRO A 30 2.45 -6.38 28.04
CA PRO A 30 2.32 -5.45 26.93
C PRO A 30 3.32 -4.30 27.10
N VAL A 31 4.06 -3.99 26.04
CA VAL A 31 4.98 -2.86 25.98
C VAL A 31 4.17 -1.58 26.15
N ALA A 32 4.48 -0.81 27.20
CA ALA A 32 3.90 0.49 27.45
C ALA A 32 4.34 1.47 26.34
N VAL A 33 3.36 2.05 25.64
CA VAL A 33 3.59 3.14 24.69
C VAL A 33 3.87 4.41 25.51
N LEU A 34 5.08 4.96 25.40
CA LEU A 34 5.41 6.25 26.01
C LEU A 34 4.58 7.38 25.38
N PRO A 35 4.07 8.35 26.17
CA PRO A 35 3.50 9.57 25.63
C PRO A 35 4.62 10.48 25.05
N ALA A 36 4.35 11.06 23.89
CA ALA A 36 5.27 11.98 23.20
C ALA A 36 5.49 13.29 24.02
N PRO A 37 6.69 13.90 23.94
CA PRO A 37 6.99 15.14 24.64
C PRO A 37 6.30 16.34 23.99
N THR A 38 5.57 17.11 24.79
CA THR A 38 4.97 18.40 24.41
C THR A 38 6.06 19.46 24.31
N ALA A 39 6.36 19.92 23.08
CA ALA A 39 7.28 21.03 22.87
C ALA A 39 6.61 22.37 23.27
N ALA A 40 7.32 23.14 24.08
CA ALA A 40 6.94 24.47 24.55
C ALA A 40 6.85 25.48 23.39
N ALA A 41 5.83 26.34 23.43
CA ALA A 41 5.70 27.47 22.51
C ALA A 41 6.56 28.66 22.98
N PRO A 42 7.38 29.27 22.11
CA PRO A 42 7.95 30.58 22.41
C PRO A 42 6.94 31.69 22.08
N THR A 43 6.56 32.44 23.10
CA THR A 43 6.00 33.79 23.00
C THR A 43 7.02 34.75 22.40
N GLY A 44 6.65 35.48 21.34
CA GLY A 44 7.47 36.60 20.86
C GLY A 44 6.94 37.26 19.59
N GLY A 45 6.43 38.49 19.74
CA GLY A 45 6.86 39.61 18.90
C GLY A 45 6.11 39.88 17.59
N THR A 46 5.27 40.89 17.64
CA THR A 46 4.71 41.71 16.56
C THR A 46 5.68 42.03 15.41
N ALA A 47 5.28 41.72 14.18
CA ALA A 47 5.55 42.54 12.99
C ALA A 47 4.59 42.10 11.87
N VAL A 48 3.84 43.03 11.30
CA VAL A 48 3.09 42.84 10.07
C VAL A 48 4.00 43.28 8.92
N PRO A 49 4.38 42.39 7.98
CA PRO A 49 4.83 42.82 6.67
C PRO A 49 3.74 42.58 5.62
N GLN A 50 3.65 43.59 4.77
CA GLN A 50 2.67 43.83 3.71
C GLN A 50 2.45 42.67 2.75
N ALA A 51 1.23 42.61 2.21
CA ALA A 51 0.81 41.70 1.17
C ALA A 51 1.60 41.94 -0.14
N VAL A 52 2.50 41.01 -0.45
CA VAL A 52 3.08 40.86 -1.80
C VAL A 52 2.08 40.05 -2.63
N PRO A 53 1.67 40.51 -3.83
CA PRO A 53 0.84 39.70 -4.73
C PRO A 53 1.67 38.49 -5.18
N ARG A 54 1.26 37.28 -4.77
CA ARG A 54 1.97 36.05 -5.14
C ARG A 54 1.52 35.52 -6.51
N PRO A 55 2.44 34.89 -7.25
CA PRO A 55 2.16 34.32 -8.57
C PRO A 55 1.09 33.23 -8.47
N VAL A 56 0.26 33.17 -9.51
CA VAL A 56 -0.76 32.14 -9.69
C VAL A 56 -0.10 30.76 -9.57
N PRO A 57 -0.55 29.89 -8.64
CA PRO A 57 0.02 28.55 -8.51
C PRO A 57 -0.15 27.80 -9.84
N GLY A 58 0.96 27.27 -10.36
CA GLY A 58 0.92 26.32 -11.47
C GLY A 58 0.03 25.13 -11.10
N ALA A 59 -0.56 24.48 -12.11
CA ALA A 59 -1.69 23.54 -12.02
C ALA A 59 -1.58 22.35 -11.03
N ASN A 60 -0.47 22.20 -10.30
CA ASN A 60 -0.23 21.13 -9.34
C ASN A 60 0.46 21.59 -8.03
N ALA A 61 0.47 22.89 -7.72
CA ALA A 61 1.09 23.37 -6.49
C ALA A 61 0.15 23.13 -5.30
N LEU A 62 0.49 22.17 -4.42
CA LEU A 62 -0.12 22.11 -3.09
C LEU A 62 0.20 23.41 -2.34
N VAL A 63 -0.79 23.91 -1.62
CA VAL A 63 -0.65 25.10 -0.77
C VAL A 63 -0.92 24.71 0.67
N ARG A 64 -0.08 25.20 1.58
CA ARG A 64 -0.27 25.02 3.02
C ARG A 64 -1.19 26.12 3.53
N CYS A 65 -2.39 25.77 3.96
CA CYS A 65 -3.39 26.68 4.49
C CYS A 65 -3.51 26.51 6.01
N GLU A 66 -3.22 27.56 6.76
CA GLU A 66 -3.37 27.59 8.21
C GLU A 66 -4.64 28.38 8.59
N HIS A 67 -5.58 27.71 9.24
CA HIS A 67 -6.85 28.30 9.67
C HIS A 67 -7.17 27.87 11.11
N ALA A 68 -7.35 28.83 12.01
CA ALA A 68 -7.69 28.59 13.42
C ALA A 68 -6.77 27.56 14.12
N GLY A 69 -5.46 27.63 13.86
CA GLY A 69 -4.46 26.71 14.44
C GLY A 69 -4.41 25.32 13.80
N LYS A 70 -5.20 25.05 12.75
CA LYS A 70 -5.16 23.82 11.96
C LYS A 70 -4.46 24.06 10.64
N VAL A 71 -3.52 23.18 10.29
CA VAL A 71 -2.81 23.20 9.02
C VAL A 71 -3.46 22.19 8.07
N THR A 72 -3.86 22.65 6.89
CA THR A 72 -4.41 21.81 5.82
C THR A 72 -3.59 22.00 4.55
N TYR A 73 -3.39 20.92 3.79
CA TYR A 73 -2.68 20.94 2.52
C TYR A 73 -3.69 20.73 1.42
N GLN A 74 -3.81 21.70 0.51
CA GLN A 74 -4.88 21.73 -0.48
C GLN A 74 -4.30 22.06 -1.86
N ALA A 75 -4.87 21.52 -2.93
CA ALA A 75 -4.52 21.91 -4.30
C ALA A 75 -5.26 23.17 -4.78
N ALA A 76 -6.26 23.62 -4.00
CA ALA A 76 -7.04 24.82 -4.24
C ALA A 76 -6.53 26.00 -3.38
N PRO A 77 -6.72 27.26 -3.81
CA PRO A 77 -6.35 28.42 -3.00
C PRO A 77 -7.04 28.40 -1.63
N CYS A 78 -6.33 28.88 -0.60
CA CYS A 78 -6.83 28.84 0.77
C CYS A 78 -8.12 29.66 0.92
N PRO A 79 -9.10 29.18 1.71
CA PRO A 79 -10.33 29.93 1.98
C PRO A 79 -10.02 31.27 2.67
N SER A 80 -10.86 32.28 2.45
CA SER A 80 -10.70 33.63 3.00
C SER A 80 -10.50 33.59 4.52
N GLY A 81 -9.38 34.12 5.00
CA GLY A 81 -9.00 34.11 6.42
C GLY A 81 -8.00 33.02 6.82
N ALA A 82 -7.53 32.19 5.89
CA ALA A 82 -6.43 31.26 6.12
C ALA A 82 -5.08 31.85 5.65
N ARG A 83 -4.00 31.64 6.42
CA ARG A 83 -2.64 32.06 6.04
C ARG A 83 -2.01 31.01 5.13
N GLN A 84 -1.48 31.43 3.99
CA GLN A 84 -0.80 30.56 3.03
C GLN A 84 0.71 30.52 3.29
N GLY A 85 1.20 29.38 3.75
CA GLY A 85 2.62 29.11 3.96
C GLY A 85 3.30 28.52 2.71
N GLU A 86 4.58 28.84 2.51
CA GLU A 86 5.40 28.21 1.48
C GLU A 86 5.76 26.78 1.89
N LEU A 87 5.73 25.85 0.93
CA LEU A 87 6.15 24.47 1.13
C LEU A 87 7.66 24.36 0.92
N ALA A 88 8.45 24.49 1.98
CA ALA A 88 9.88 24.23 1.91
C ALA A 88 10.15 22.75 2.22
N GLY A 89 10.44 21.95 1.19
CA GLY A 89 11.12 20.65 1.28
C GLY A 89 10.43 19.53 2.08
N GLY A 90 10.06 18.43 1.42
CA GLY A 90 9.61 17.20 2.09
C GLY A 90 8.94 16.21 1.13
N THR A 91 9.01 14.92 1.44
CA THR A 91 8.25 13.87 0.74
C THR A 91 6.86 13.76 1.36
N PHE A 92 5.82 14.08 0.60
CA PHE A 92 4.44 13.86 1.00
C PHE A 92 3.91 12.58 0.34
N SER A 93 3.38 11.66 1.16
CA SER A 93 2.67 10.48 0.65
C SER A 93 1.23 10.88 0.36
N ILE A 94 0.87 10.89 -0.93
CA ILE A 94 -0.50 11.12 -1.37
C ILE A 94 -1.28 9.82 -1.11
N VAL A 95 -2.14 9.83 -0.09
CA VAL A 95 -2.96 8.65 0.30
C VAL A 95 -4.09 8.37 -0.70
N ASN A 96 -4.35 9.29 -1.65
CA ASN A 96 -5.33 9.09 -2.71
C ASN A 96 -4.93 9.90 -3.95
N PRO A 97 -4.19 9.32 -4.90
CA PRO A 97 -3.82 10.04 -6.12
C PRO A 97 -5.12 10.37 -6.90
N PRO A 98 -5.32 11.62 -7.33
CA PRO A 98 -6.44 11.93 -8.23
C PRO A 98 -6.31 11.05 -9.48
N LYS A 99 -7.40 10.43 -9.90
CA LYS A 99 -7.45 9.68 -11.15
C LYS A 99 -7.03 10.64 -12.27
N VAL A 100 -5.85 10.40 -12.84
CA VAL A 100 -5.42 11.11 -14.04
C VAL A 100 -6.38 10.70 -15.14
N VAL A 101 -7.34 11.57 -15.46
CA VAL A 101 -8.11 11.45 -16.69
C VAL A 101 -7.14 11.83 -17.79
N LEU A 102 -6.51 10.83 -18.42
CA LEU A 102 -5.74 11.08 -19.63
C LEU A 102 -6.72 11.66 -20.66
N PRO A 103 -6.46 12.86 -21.22
CA PRO A 103 -7.24 13.31 -22.36
C PRO A 103 -7.12 12.27 -23.46
N PRO A 104 -8.20 11.98 -24.20
CA PRO A 104 -8.13 11.07 -25.33
C PRO A 104 -7.00 11.54 -26.26
N PRO A 105 -6.16 10.62 -26.75
CA PRO A 105 -5.05 10.99 -27.63
C PRO A 105 -5.61 11.81 -28.78
N ALA A 106 -5.03 12.99 -29.00
CA ALA A 106 -5.38 13.83 -30.14
C ALA A 106 -5.28 12.96 -31.41
N PRO A 107 -6.29 12.98 -32.29
CA PRO A 107 -6.19 12.26 -33.55
C PRO A 107 -4.94 12.78 -34.26
N ALA A 108 -4.00 11.88 -34.56
CA ALA A 108 -2.85 12.21 -35.35
C ALA A 108 -3.36 12.86 -36.64
N THR A 109 -2.97 14.10 -36.89
CA THR A 109 -3.18 14.73 -38.19
C THR A 109 -2.40 13.90 -39.18
N ALA A 110 -3.09 12.95 -39.81
CA ALA A 110 -2.61 12.21 -40.94
C ALA A 110 -2.41 13.22 -42.06
N THR A 111 -1.17 13.70 -42.22
CA THR A 111 -0.72 14.09 -43.54
C THR A 111 -0.77 12.82 -44.37
N ALA A 112 -1.85 12.69 -45.13
CA ALA A 112 -2.07 11.61 -46.07
C ALA A 112 -0.90 11.56 -47.06
N ARG A 113 0.08 10.70 -46.77
CA ARG A 113 0.89 10.08 -47.80
C ARG A 113 0.15 8.84 -48.24
N GLU A 114 -0.58 9.07 -49.31
CA GLU A 114 -1.24 8.09 -50.17
C GLU A 114 -0.31 6.91 -50.46
N GLY A 115 -0.79 5.67 -50.24
CA GLY A 115 -0.22 4.47 -50.87
C GLY A 115 0.55 3.46 -50.01
N GLY A 116 0.47 3.49 -48.68
CA GLY A 116 1.09 2.44 -47.83
C GLY A 116 0.04 1.57 -47.14
N THR A 117 -0.20 0.35 -47.64
CA THR A 117 -0.89 -0.69 -46.88
C THR A 117 -0.16 -0.88 -45.55
N VAL A 118 -0.80 -0.54 -44.44
CA VAL A 118 -0.27 -0.81 -43.10
C VAL A 118 -0.32 -2.33 -42.91
N GLY A 119 0.79 -2.99 -43.25
CA GLY A 119 0.96 -4.42 -42.97
C GLY A 119 0.87 -4.64 -41.47
N LEU A 120 0.06 -5.61 -41.04
CA LEU A 120 0.12 -6.12 -39.68
C LEU A 120 1.55 -6.58 -39.42
N ILE A 121 2.29 -5.82 -38.61
CA ILE A 121 3.57 -6.26 -38.07
C ILE A 121 3.22 -7.43 -37.14
N ALA A 122 3.40 -8.65 -37.64
CA ALA A 122 3.31 -9.84 -36.83
C ALA A 122 4.35 -9.72 -35.70
N ARG A 123 3.88 -9.42 -34.49
CA ARG A 123 4.75 -9.45 -33.31
C ARG A 123 4.93 -10.92 -32.95
N ASN A 124 6.18 -11.30 -32.70
CA ASN A 124 6.45 -12.61 -32.11
C ASN A 124 5.72 -12.68 -30.76
N PRO A 125 5.02 -13.80 -30.48
CA PRO A 125 4.26 -13.93 -29.25
C PRO A 125 5.19 -13.81 -28.05
N SER A 126 4.74 -13.06 -27.04
CA SER A 126 5.52 -12.91 -25.80
C SER A 126 5.58 -14.26 -25.08
N PRO A 127 6.62 -14.52 -24.26
CA PRO A 127 6.68 -15.75 -23.46
C PRO A 127 5.46 -15.92 -22.54
N GLY A 128 4.82 -14.81 -22.12
CA GLY A 128 3.57 -14.85 -21.38
C GLY A 128 2.39 -15.32 -22.23
N GLU A 129 2.28 -14.85 -23.47
CA GLU A 129 1.24 -15.28 -24.41
C GLU A 129 1.38 -16.77 -24.76
N LEU A 130 2.60 -17.27 -24.93
CA LEU A 130 2.88 -18.70 -25.14
C LEU A 130 2.47 -19.56 -23.94
N ASN A 131 2.40 -18.98 -22.74
CA ASN A 131 2.03 -19.66 -21.50
C ASN A 131 0.66 -19.23 -20.96
N ALA A 132 -0.20 -18.63 -21.79
CA ALA A 132 -1.45 -18.01 -21.37
C ALA A 132 -2.32 -18.92 -20.47
N GLY A 133 -2.50 -20.19 -20.84
CA GLY A 133 -3.28 -21.12 -20.02
C GLY A 133 -2.68 -21.41 -18.64
N ARG A 134 -1.35 -21.34 -18.50
CA ARG A 134 -0.68 -21.50 -17.20
C ARG A 134 -0.76 -20.21 -16.39
N CYS A 135 -0.72 -19.05 -17.03
CA CYS A 135 -0.97 -17.77 -16.38
C CYS A 135 -2.39 -17.70 -15.80
N GLU A 136 -3.41 -18.13 -16.54
CA GLU A 136 -4.81 -18.15 -16.09
C GLU A 136 -5.03 -19.09 -14.89
N LEU A 137 -4.30 -20.20 -14.82
CA LEU A 137 -4.32 -21.09 -13.66
C LEU A 137 -3.73 -20.42 -12.42
N LEU A 138 -2.58 -19.74 -12.58
CA LEU A 138 -1.93 -19.03 -11.48
C LEU A 138 -2.77 -17.85 -10.97
N GLU A 139 -3.48 -17.15 -11.87
CA GLU A 139 -4.44 -16.10 -11.49
C GLU A 139 -5.59 -16.66 -10.64
N ARG A 140 -6.18 -17.78 -11.05
CA ARG A 140 -7.22 -18.46 -10.26
C ARG A 140 -6.71 -18.93 -8.89
N ASP A 141 -5.46 -19.32 -8.80
CA ASP A 141 -4.85 -19.69 -7.52
C ASP A 141 -4.64 -18.46 -6.61
N ILE A 142 -4.23 -17.31 -7.16
CA ILE A 142 -4.19 -16.05 -6.40
C ILE A 142 -5.58 -15.67 -5.88
N ASP A 143 -6.62 -15.76 -6.72
CA ASP A 143 -7.99 -15.44 -6.31
C ASP A 143 -8.46 -16.33 -5.15
N ARG A 144 -8.14 -17.62 -5.20
CA ARG A 144 -8.44 -18.57 -4.12
C ARG A 144 -7.71 -18.22 -2.83
N ILE A 145 -6.44 -17.83 -2.93
CA ILE A 145 -5.63 -17.41 -1.77
C ILE A 145 -6.20 -16.11 -1.18
N ASP A 146 -6.54 -15.14 -2.02
CA ASP A 146 -7.08 -13.84 -1.59
C ASP A 146 -8.50 -14.00 -0.99
N GLU A 147 -9.31 -14.96 -1.46
CA GLU A 147 -10.56 -15.35 -0.83
C GLU A 147 -10.36 -16.05 0.53
N ALA A 148 -9.38 -16.96 0.63
CA ALA A 148 -9.04 -17.59 1.92
C ALA A 148 -8.51 -16.56 2.93
N ALA A 149 -7.70 -15.59 2.48
CA ALA A 149 -7.19 -14.52 3.32
C ALA A 149 -8.33 -13.65 3.88
N ARG A 150 -9.32 -13.31 3.05
CA ARG A 150 -10.53 -12.56 3.46
C ARG A 150 -11.38 -13.27 4.50
N ARG A 151 -11.46 -14.61 4.44
CA ARG A 151 -12.19 -15.42 5.44
C ARG A 151 -11.56 -15.38 6.83
N GLY A 152 -10.31 -14.95 6.95
CA GLY A 152 -9.60 -14.93 8.23
C GLY A 152 -9.09 -16.31 8.64
N GLY A 153 -8.49 -16.39 9.83
CA GLY A 153 -7.93 -17.64 10.36
C GLY A 153 -6.93 -17.38 11.47
N SER A 154 -6.16 -18.39 11.85
CA SER A 154 -5.05 -18.23 12.79
C SER A 154 -3.94 -17.36 12.17
N SER A 155 -3.11 -16.75 13.02
CA SER A 155 -1.95 -15.97 12.57
C SER A 155 -1.00 -16.80 11.70
N GLN A 156 -0.74 -18.04 12.10
CA GLN A 156 0.10 -18.97 11.32
C GLN A 156 -0.49 -19.28 9.94
N TYR A 157 -1.81 -19.47 9.87
CA TYR A 157 -2.49 -19.70 8.59
C TYR A 157 -2.41 -18.48 7.67
N GLN A 158 -2.53 -17.27 8.23
CA GLN A 158 -2.38 -16.02 7.47
C GLN A 158 -0.94 -15.82 6.95
N GLU A 159 0.09 -16.15 7.74
CA GLU A 159 1.47 -16.14 7.24
C GLU A 159 1.68 -17.17 6.12
N TRP A 160 1.11 -18.37 6.28
CA TRP A 160 1.16 -19.40 5.25
C TRP A 160 0.50 -18.92 3.94
N LEU A 161 -0.65 -18.25 3.99
CA LEU A 161 -1.31 -17.69 2.82
C LEU A 161 -0.46 -16.60 2.13
N ARG A 162 0.21 -15.73 2.89
CA ARG A 162 1.12 -14.71 2.32
C ARG A 162 2.30 -15.35 1.59
N GLU A 163 2.87 -16.40 2.18
CA GLU A 163 3.98 -17.15 1.58
C GLU A 163 3.52 -17.89 0.32
N GLN A 164 2.35 -18.53 0.34
CA GLN A 164 1.76 -19.15 -0.86
C GLN A 164 1.55 -18.13 -1.97
N ARG A 165 0.98 -16.96 -1.65
CA ARG A 165 0.76 -15.88 -2.63
C ARG A 165 2.07 -15.42 -3.26
N ARG A 166 3.14 -15.31 -2.48
CA ARG A 166 4.47 -14.94 -2.98
C ARG A 166 4.97 -15.95 -4.00
N ARG A 167 4.88 -17.25 -3.70
CA ARG A 167 5.31 -18.33 -4.61
C ARG A 167 4.56 -18.31 -5.94
N VAL A 168 3.23 -18.17 -5.90
CA VAL A 168 2.42 -18.09 -7.12
C VAL A 168 2.80 -16.88 -7.96
N LYS A 169 3.04 -15.72 -7.32
CA LYS A 169 3.52 -14.53 -8.02
C LYS A 169 4.91 -14.71 -8.62
N ASP A 170 5.83 -15.33 -7.90
CA ASP A 170 7.17 -15.61 -8.43
C ASP A 170 7.11 -16.53 -9.67
N GLU A 171 6.21 -17.50 -9.68
CA GLU A 171 5.95 -18.33 -10.86
C GLU A 171 5.36 -17.53 -12.01
N MET A 172 4.39 -16.64 -11.76
CA MET A 172 3.83 -15.74 -12.77
C MET A 172 4.90 -14.84 -13.38
N TRP A 173 5.79 -14.29 -12.55
CA TRP A 173 6.93 -13.48 -13.00
C TRP A 173 7.90 -14.30 -13.87
N ARG A 174 8.21 -15.53 -13.47
CA ARG A 174 9.07 -16.43 -14.25
C ARG A 174 8.47 -16.74 -15.63
N LEU A 175 7.15 -16.87 -15.70
CA LEU A 175 6.42 -17.12 -16.94
C LEU A 175 6.09 -15.85 -17.74
N LYS A 176 6.45 -14.66 -17.23
CA LYS A 176 6.13 -13.35 -17.82
C LYS A 176 4.62 -13.16 -18.05
N CYS A 177 3.80 -13.64 -17.13
CA CYS A 177 2.37 -13.39 -17.14
C CYS A 177 2.11 -11.88 -16.92
N GLY A 178 1.40 -11.22 -17.83
CA GLY A 178 0.97 -9.82 -17.68
C GLY A 178 2.00 -8.74 -18.07
N PHE A 179 2.96 -9.06 -18.94
CA PHE A 179 3.92 -8.11 -19.54
C PHE A 179 3.80 -8.03 -21.05
#